data_AF-A0A9P3E6R2-F1
#
_entry.id   AF-A0A9P3E6R2-F1
#
_cell.length_a   1.000
_cell.length_b   1.000
_cell.length_c   1.000
_cell.angle_alpha   90.00
_cell.angle_beta   90.00
_cell.angle_gamma   90.00
#
_symmetry.space_group_name_H-M   'P 1'
#
loop_
_entity.id
_entity.type
_entity.pdbx_description
1 polymer ?
#
loop_
_entity_poly.entity_id
_entity_poly.type
_entity_poly.pdbx_seq_one_letter_code
_entity_poly.pdbx_strand_id
1 'polypeptide(L)'
;MLCALAVTTSLLVSSALAWQSPYADCQLPRPQGQQLSMCPNGTLYVSQSDPQAGYGTISSAINALPNDSSNHTILVGPGSYHEVLNVTRKGPLTILGITHNPADYTANLVHVWNSSYINQTTQTSSQDNADAVVLTVSPNRAASLVGSGPLGAPLQPEFGCSDFKMYNIDVANRATINGVEHKTSDTGPSAALFVAYANASFYGCTFASYQDTLYVGRNGSAVFFGGEVRGSTDYTWTLVDNANAQIYGFGTAYFEGTTLASRGIGGGITAWKGSTQWCERQIVVKPGARVVASVLTVRLDGPNTFGVYFRDSKIVAAPDPIPNVTLTHNCALGRPWNNQSRVVYMDTEMSDIVNPQGFIIWSASDPRVCTFTLNPYNATSTSLGTQTNKSLEKRRAIVVPNVTFFIESGSRGPGWNPSSRNYSIESTIPPSQAKAQYSLSDVFGGFPSWVDSAYVYN
;
A
#
# COMPACT_ATOMS: atom_id res chain seq x y z
N MET A 1 62.49 -14.70 17.28
CA MET A 1 61.08 -14.99 17.56
C MET A 1 60.26 -13.76 17.24
N LEU A 2 59.67 -13.67 16.05
CA LEU A 2 58.60 -12.71 15.75
C LEU A 2 57.38 -13.53 15.35
N CYS A 3 56.34 -13.45 16.18
CA CYS A 3 55.04 -14.07 15.94
C CYS A 3 54.21 -13.12 15.09
N ALA A 4 53.94 -13.46 13.83
CA ALA A 4 52.98 -12.75 13.01
C ALA A 4 51.57 -13.23 13.39
N LEU A 5 50.77 -12.36 14.00
CA LEU A 5 49.32 -12.59 14.14
C LEU A 5 48.67 -12.39 12.78
N ALA A 6 48.17 -13.48 12.18
CA ALA A 6 47.25 -13.41 11.05
C ALA A 6 45.85 -13.05 11.58
N VAL A 7 45.39 -11.83 11.30
CA VAL A 7 44.00 -11.43 11.51
C VAL A 7 43.21 -11.93 10.29
N THR A 8 42.53 -13.07 10.42
CA THR A 8 41.55 -13.51 9.43
C THR A 8 40.25 -12.74 9.66
N THR A 9 39.99 -11.72 8.83
CA THR A 9 38.68 -11.11 8.72
C THR A 9 37.73 -12.08 8.04
N SER A 10 36.92 -12.80 8.83
CA SER A 10 35.79 -13.57 8.32
C SER A 10 34.75 -12.59 7.78
N LEU A 11 34.73 -12.40 6.46
CA LEU A 11 33.60 -11.80 5.75
C LEU A 11 32.42 -12.76 5.89
N LEU A 12 31.50 -12.44 6.80
CA LEU A 12 30.15 -12.99 6.79
C LEU A 12 29.46 -12.48 5.54
N VAL A 13 29.59 -13.21 4.44
CA VAL A 13 28.67 -13.05 3.31
C VAL A 13 27.33 -13.57 3.82
N SER A 14 26.43 -12.66 4.17
CA SER A 14 25.02 -12.99 4.33
C SER A 14 24.55 -13.53 2.98
N SER A 15 24.45 -14.85 2.87
CA SER A 15 23.80 -15.49 1.74
C SER A 15 22.31 -15.19 1.86
N ALA A 16 21.87 -14.06 1.32
CA ALA A 16 20.47 -13.82 1.05
C ALA A 16 20.00 -14.96 0.13
N LEU A 17 19.14 -15.84 0.63
CA LEU A 17 18.43 -16.78 -0.22
C LEU A 17 17.67 -15.93 -1.24
N ALA A 18 18.04 -16.04 -2.52
CA ALA A 18 17.35 -15.33 -3.58
C ALA A 18 15.94 -15.88 -3.72
N TRP A 19 14.96 -14.99 -3.81
CA TRP A 19 13.56 -15.29 -4.10
C TRP A 19 13.47 -16.20 -5.33
N GLN A 20 12.87 -17.39 -5.20
CA GLN A 20 12.77 -18.33 -6.31
C GLN A 20 11.33 -18.43 -6.80
N SER A 21 11.09 -17.93 -8.02
CA SER A 21 9.79 -18.07 -8.68
C SER A 21 9.44 -19.54 -8.88
N PRO A 22 8.23 -20.01 -8.48
CA PRO A 22 7.76 -21.34 -8.87
C PRO A 22 7.51 -21.44 -10.39
N TYR A 23 7.51 -20.30 -11.09
CA TYR A 23 7.32 -20.19 -12.53
C TYR A 23 8.60 -19.80 -13.28
N ALA A 24 9.77 -19.82 -12.62
CA ALA A 24 11.02 -19.31 -13.19
C ALA A 24 11.29 -19.85 -14.60
N ASP A 25 11.17 -21.16 -14.82
CA ASP A 25 11.45 -21.78 -16.12
C ASP A 25 10.44 -21.40 -17.22
N CYS A 26 9.18 -21.10 -16.85
CA CYS A 26 8.15 -20.62 -17.76
C CYS A 26 8.39 -19.16 -18.19
N GLN A 27 8.96 -18.35 -17.29
CA GLN A 27 9.17 -16.91 -17.49
C GLN A 27 10.44 -16.57 -18.28
N LEU A 28 11.36 -17.51 -18.46
CA LEU A 28 12.57 -17.24 -19.24
C LEU A 28 12.27 -17.13 -20.74
N PRO A 29 12.93 -16.21 -21.47
CA PRO A 29 12.82 -16.14 -22.93
C PRO A 29 13.26 -17.45 -23.58
N ARG A 30 12.50 -17.91 -24.58
CA ARG A 30 12.80 -19.13 -25.34
C ARG A 30 12.80 -18.85 -26.85
N PRO A 31 13.39 -19.75 -27.66
CA PRO A 31 13.23 -19.69 -29.10
C PRO A 31 11.76 -19.67 -29.50
N GLN A 32 11.48 -19.00 -30.62
CA GLN A 32 10.13 -18.88 -31.16
C GLN A 32 9.44 -20.25 -31.24
N GLY A 33 8.23 -20.30 -30.69
CA GLY A 33 7.40 -21.51 -30.64
C GLY A 33 7.74 -22.53 -29.56
N GLN A 34 8.67 -22.24 -28.67
CA GLN A 34 8.94 -23.06 -27.48
C GLN A 34 8.53 -22.37 -26.18
N GLN A 35 7.87 -21.21 -26.27
CA GLN A 35 7.66 -20.35 -25.12
C GLN A 35 6.80 -20.99 -24.01
N LEU A 36 5.86 -21.88 -24.38
CA LEU A 36 5.00 -22.60 -23.43
C LEU A 36 5.60 -23.91 -22.89
N SER A 37 6.78 -24.33 -23.36
CA SER A 37 7.34 -25.67 -23.10
C SER A 37 7.57 -26.00 -21.61
N MET A 38 7.79 -24.97 -20.79
CA MET A 38 8.04 -25.12 -19.34
C MET A 38 6.96 -24.45 -18.50
N CYS A 39 5.79 -24.20 -19.09
CA CYS A 39 4.67 -23.56 -18.41
C CYS A 39 3.67 -24.59 -17.92
N PRO A 40 2.85 -24.25 -16.90
CA PRO A 40 1.72 -25.08 -16.50
C PRO A 40 0.84 -25.45 -17.70
N ASN A 41 0.35 -26.69 -17.72
CA ASN A 41 -0.50 -27.16 -18.82
C ASN A 41 -1.76 -26.28 -18.93
N GLY A 42 -2.14 -25.93 -20.16
CA GLY A 42 -3.27 -25.04 -20.44
C GLY A 42 -2.98 -23.54 -20.26
N THR A 43 -1.71 -23.15 -20.08
CA THR A 43 -1.31 -21.73 -20.07
C THR A 43 -1.66 -21.05 -21.39
N LEU A 44 -2.38 -19.93 -21.33
CA LEU A 44 -2.61 -19.08 -22.50
C LEU A 44 -1.37 -18.23 -22.77
N TYR A 45 -1.00 -18.05 -24.04
CA TYR A 45 0.15 -17.22 -24.42
C TYR A 45 -0.29 -15.96 -25.16
N VAL A 46 0.21 -14.81 -24.68
CA VAL A 46 -0.01 -13.47 -25.24
C VAL A 46 1.28 -12.95 -25.84
N SER A 47 1.26 -12.51 -27.08
CA SER A 47 2.38 -11.80 -27.71
C SER A 47 1.89 -10.92 -28.85
N GLN A 48 2.43 -9.72 -28.97
CA GLN A 48 2.16 -8.83 -30.10
C GLN A 48 2.93 -9.23 -31.38
N SER A 49 3.97 -10.06 -31.23
CA SER A 49 4.93 -10.37 -32.31
C SER A 49 5.13 -11.85 -32.59
N ASP A 50 4.82 -12.73 -31.63
CA ASP A 50 4.96 -14.18 -31.82
C ASP A 50 3.70 -14.75 -32.49
N PRO A 51 3.78 -15.27 -33.73
CA PRO A 51 2.64 -15.84 -34.45
C PRO A 51 2.06 -17.10 -33.79
N GLN A 52 2.74 -17.71 -32.82
CA GLN A 52 2.21 -18.85 -32.06
C GLN A 52 1.43 -18.43 -30.82
N ALA A 53 1.40 -17.14 -30.47
CA ALA A 53 0.54 -16.66 -29.41
C ALA A 53 -0.93 -16.75 -29.81
N GLY A 54 -1.77 -17.28 -28.93
CA GLY A 54 -3.22 -17.34 -29.14
C GLY A 54 -3.91 -15.98 -29.05
N TYR A 55 -3.21 -14.97 -28.52
CA TYR A 55 -3.75 -13.66 -28.20
C TYR A 55 -2.72 -12.56 -28.48
N GLY A 56 -3.16 -11.46 -29.09
CA GLY A 56 -2.32 -10.27 -29.34
C GLY A 56 -2.31 -9.27 -28.18
N THR A 57 -3.25 -9.38 -27.24
CA THR A 57 -3.42 -8.45 -26.11
C THR A 57 -3.71 -9.22 -24.82
N ILE A 58 -3.29 -8.66 -23.69
CA ILE A 58 -3.48 -9.30 -22.38
C ILE A 58 -4.98 -9.34 -22.03
N SER A 59 -5.69 -8.26 -22.35
CA SER A 59 -7.14 -8.16 -22.13
C SER A 59 -7.92 -9.23 -22.89
N SER A 60 -7.52 -9.56 -24.12
CA SER A 60 -8.20 -10.61 -24.90
C SER A 60 -8.01 -12.00 -24.29
N ALA A 61 -6.84 -12.29 -23.71
CA ALA A 61 -6.61 -13.54 -22.99
C ALA A 61 -7.42 -13.61 -21.69
N ILE A 62 -7.48 -12.51 -20.91
CA ILE A 62 -8.32 -12.43 -19.70
C ILE A 62 -9.79 -12.66 -20.05
N ASN A 63 -10.31 -12.01 -21.09
CA ASN A 63 -11.71 -12.10 -21.52
C ASN A 63 -12.09 -13.48 -22.06
N ALA A 64 -11.12 -14.28 -22.51
CA ALA A 64 -11.36 -15.63 -23.01
C ALA A 64 -11.56 -16.66 -21.88
N LEU A 65 -11.21 -16.32 -20.64
CA LEU A 65 -11.32 -17.24 -19.50
C LEU A 65 -12.79 -17.38 -19.04
N PRO A 66 -13.26 -18.59 -18.70
CA PRO A 66 -14.61 -18.81 -18.19
C PRO A 66 -14.80 -18.17 -16.81
N ASN A 67 -15.91 -17.47 -16.56
CA ASN A 67 -16.15 -16.85 -15.25
C ASN A 67 -16.63 -17.86 -14.19
N ASP A 68 -15.74 -18.75 -13.77
CA ASP A 68 -15.96 -19.82 -12.81
C ASP A 68 -14.83 -19.87 -11.75
N SER A 69 -14.75 -20.98 -11.00
CA SER A 69 -13.74 -21.20 -9.96
C SER A 69 -12.49 -21.92 -10.46
N SER A 70 -12.35 -22.18 -11.76
CA SER A 70 -11.19 -22.89 -12.30
C SER A 70 -9.94 -21.99 -12.33
N ASN A 71 -8.78 -22.63 -12.18
CA ASN A 71 -7.48 -21.98 -12.16
C ASN A 71 -6.96 -21.78 -13.59
N HIS A 72 -6.44 -20.59 -13.89
CA HIS A 72 -5.85 -20.28 -15.18
C HIS A 72 -4.51 -19.57 -15.05
N THR A 73 -3.65 -19.82 -16.03
CA THR A 73 -2.35 -19.17 -16.17
C THR A 73 -2.28 -18.48 -17.53
N ILE A 74 -1.78 -17.25 -17.55
CA ILE A 74 -1.47 -16.49 -18.76
C ILE A 74 0.01 -16.15 -18.74
N LEU A 75 0.73 -16.48 -19.81
CA LEU A 75 2.10 -16.02 -20.05
C LEU A 75 2.07 -14.86 -21.06
N VAL A 76 2.80 -13.78 -20.74
CA VAL A 76 2.88 -12.57 -21.55
C VAL A 76 4.29 -12.40 -22.07
N GLY A 77 4.42 -12.33 -23.40
CA GLY A 77 5.68 -12.11 -24.11
C GLY A 77 6.25 -10.70 -23.92
N PRO A 78 7.55 -10.49 -24.20
CA PRO A 78 8.16 -9.17 -24.20
C PRO A 78 7.40 -8.17 -25.06
N GLY A 79 7.17 -6.97 -24.54
CA GLY A 79 6.44 -5.94 -25.28
C GLY A 79 5.94 -4.79 -24.44
N SER A 80 5.42 -3.78 -25.15
CA SER A 80 4.73 -2.65 -24.56
C SER A 80 3.25 -2.69 -24.94
N TYR A 81 2.41 -2.98 -23.93
CA TYR A 81 0.99 -3.20 -24.07
C TYR A 81 0.24 -1.95 -23.60
N HIS A 82 -0.27 -1.16 -24.55
CA HIS A 82 -1.15 -0.03 -24.24
C HIS A 82 -2.58 -0.54 -24.02
N GLU A 83 -2.92 -0.86 -22.78
CA GLU A 83 -4.16 -1.55 -22.42
C GLU A 83 -4.69 -1.14 -21.04
N VAL A 84 -5.98 -1.39 -20.80
CA VAL A 84 -6.58 -1.41 -19.47
C VAL A 84 -6.99 -2.83 -19.15
N LEU A 85 -6.44 -3.38 -18.07
CA LEU A 85 -6.68 -4.75 -17.62
C LEU A 85 -7.72 -4.78 -16.51
N ASN A 86 -8.79 -5.53 -16.72
CA ASN A 86 -9.87 -5.72 -15.73
C ASN A 86 -10.03 -7.21 -15.41
N VAL A 87 -9.73 -7.57 -14.16
CA VAL A 87 -9.88 -8.94 -13.64
C VAL A 87 -11.11 -9.01 -12.74
N THR A 88 -12.23 -9.40 -13.34
CA THR A 88 -13.55 -9.51 -12.65
C THR A 88 -13.91 -10.94 -12.27
N ARG A 89 -13.17 -11.93 -12.78
CA ARG A 89 -13.41 -13.35 -12.49
C ARG A 89 -13.19 -13.69 -11.01
N LYS A 90 -13.91 -14.70 -10.53
CA LYS A 90 -13.81 -15.19 -9.14
C LYS A 90 -12.70 -16.21 -8.93
N GLY A 91 -12.52 -17.13 -9.88
CA GLY A 91 -11.52 -18.20 -9.80
C GLY A 91 -10.07 -17.68 -9.88
N PRO A 92 -9.10 -18.47 -9.41
CA PRO A 92 -7.68 -18.11 -9.42
C PRO A 92 -7.17 -17.73 -10.81
N LEU A 93 -6.28 -16.75 -10.86
CA LEU A 93 -5.63 -16.31 -12.09
C LEU A 93 -4.18 -15.93 -11.81
N THR A 94 -3.26 -16.57 -12.54
CA THR A 94 -1.83 -16.22 -12.54
C THR A 94 -1.44 -15.60 -13.87
N ILE A 95 -0.89 -14.38 -13.85
CA ILE A 95 -0.32 -13.70 -15.02
C ILE A 95 1.20 -13.62 -14.87
N LEU A 96 1.91 -14.22 -15.81
CA LEU A 96 3.37 -14.34 -15.83
C LEU A 96 3.94 -13.42 -16.91
N GLY A 97 4.80 -12.48 -16.54
CA GLY A 97 5.63 -11.74 -17.47
C GLY A 97 6.92 -12.49 -17.77
N ILE A 98 7.30 -12.52 -19.05
CA ILE A 98 8.64 -12.97 -19.45
C ILE A 98 9.69 -11.97 -18.95
N THR A 99 10.78 -12.49 -18.38
CA THR A 99 11.87 -11.71 -17.78
C THR A 99 13.19 -12.45 -17.95
N HIS A 100 14.30 -11.71 -18.07
CA HIS A 100 15.63 -12.33 -18.08
C HIS A 100 16.02 -12.91 -16.71
N ASN A 101 15.41 -12.42 -15.63
CA ASN A 101 15.69 -12.87 -14.28
C ASN A 101 14.46 -12.72 -13.37
N PRO A 102 13.73 -13.81 -13.04
CA PRO A 102 12.57 -13.76 -12.16
C PRO A 102 12.82 -13.19 -10.76
N ALA A 103 14.07 -13.20 -10.28
CA ALA A 103 14.44 -12.65 -8.98
C ALA A 103 14.81 -11.15 -9.01
N ASP A 104 14.85 -10.53 -10.19
CA ASP A 104 15.23 -9.13 -10.38
C ASP A 104 14.19 -8.40 -11.23
N TYR A 105 13.43 -7.52 -10.61
CA TYR A 105 12.38 -6.76 -11.29
C TYR A 105 12.93 -5.83 -12.38
N THR A 106 14.22 -5.47 -12.34
CA THR A 106 14.82 -4.62 -13.40
C THR A 106 15.03 -5.38 -14.71
N ALA A 107 14.87 -6.70 -14.69
CA ALA A 107 14.97 -7.58 -15.85
C ALA A 107 13.62 -7.87 -16.54
N ASN A 108 12.53 -7.30 -16.04
CA ASN A 108 11.19 -7.43 -16.62
C ASN A 108 11.18 -6.95 -18.07
N LEU A 109 10.51 -7.69 -18.96
CA LEU A 109 10.40 -7.35 -20.38
C LEU A 109 8.98 -7.00 -20.83
N VAL A 110 8.02 -7.08 -19.91
CA VAL A 110 6.60 -6.84 -20.16
C VAL A 110 6.19 -5.54 -19.49
N HIS A 111 5.76 -4.57 -20.30
CA HIS A 111 5.34 -3.26 -19.82
C HIS A 111 3.90 -3.00 -20.24
N VAL A 112 2.99 -2.96 -19.28
CA VAL A 112 1.59 -2.60 -19.48
C VAL A 112 1.40 -1.15 -19.08
N TRP A 113 0.73 -0.36 -19.92
CA TRP A 113 0.50 1.03 -19.60
C TRP A 113 -0.81 1.56 -20.16
N ASN A 114 -1.28 2.64 -19.54
CA ASN A 114 -2.34 3.50 -20.06
C ASN A 114 -2.02 4.96 -19.70
N SER A 115 -2.81 5.91 -20.19
CA SER A 115 -2.59 7.36 -19.97
C SER A 115 -3.82 8.11 -19.45
N SER A 116 -4.80 7.38 -18.92
CA SER A 116 -6.01 7.98 -18.35
C SER A 116 -5.75 8.64 -16.99
N TYR A 117 -6.43 9.75 -16.74
CA TYR A 117 -6.38 10.49 -15.48
C TYR A 117 -7.74 11.12 -15.17
N ILE A 118 -7.98 11.41 -13.90
CA ILE A 118 -9.14 12.20 -13.45
C ILE A 118 -8.72 13.66 -13.29
N ASN A 119 -9.28 14.54 -14.11
CA ASN A 119 -9.10 15.98 -13.91
C ASN A 119 -9.99 16.46 -12.75
N GLN A 120 -9.39 16.65 -11.57
CA GLN A 120 -10.12 17.08 -10.37
C GLN A 120 -10.72 18.49 -10.46
N THR A 121 -10.25 19.35 -11.38
CA THR A 121 -10.82 20.69 -11.56
C THR A 121 -12.12 20.68 -12.38
N THR A 122 -12.31 19.66 -13.21
CA THR A 122 -13.49 19.48 -14.06
C THR A 122 -14.24 18.19 -13.76
N GLN A 123 -13.94 17.55 -12.63
CA GLN A 123 -14.50 16.25 -12.27
C GLN A 123 -16.01 16.37 -12.04
N THR A 124 -16.76 15.48 -12.65
CA THR A 124 -18.20 15.34 -12.44
C THR A 124 -18.49 14.27 -11.39
N SER A 125 -19.68 14.28 -10.80
CA SER A 125 -20.09 13.30 -9.77
C SER A 125 -20.19 11.86 -10.28
N SER A 126 -20.16 11.62 -11.59
CA SER A 126 -20.17 10.28 -12.19
C SER A 126 -18.76 9.68 -12.35
N GLN A 127 -17.72 10.49 -12.23
CA GLN A 127 -16.32 10.09 -12.36
C GLN A 127 -15.71 9.77 -10.99
N ASP A 128 -14.94 8.69 -10.93
CA ASP A 128 -14.19 8.26 -9.75
C ASP A 128 -12.75 7.93 -10.15
N ASN A 129 -11.81 7.91 -9.19
CA ASN A 129 -10.43 7.49 -9.42
C ASN A 129 -10.35 6.10 -10.08
N ALA A 130 -11.34 5.23 -9.81
CA ALA A 130 -11.49 3.92 -10.44
C ALA A 130 -11.62 3.95 -11.98
N ASP A 131 -11.94 5.11 -12.58
CA ASP A 131 -12.05 5.26 -14.04
C ASP A 131 -10.69 5.57 -14.71
N ALA A 132 -9.63 5.80 -13.94
CA ALA A 132 -8.29 6.14 -14.42
C ALA A 132 -7.23 5.15 -13.93
N VAL A 133 -7.42 3.86 -14.22
CA VAL A 133 -6.57 2.77 -13.73
C VAL A 133 -6.04 1.91 -14.88
N VAL A 134 -4.81 1.41 -14.78
CA VAL A 134 -4.23 0.46 -15.75
C VAL A 134 -4.66 -0.98 -15.43
N LEU A 135 -4.44 -1.46 -14.21
CA LEU A 135 -4.84 -2.79 -13.76
C LEU A 135 -5.83 -2.71 -12.60
N THR A 136 -7.01 -3.31 -12.79
CA THR A 136 -8.04 -3.45 -11.74
C THR A 136 -8.30 -4.92 -11.45
N VAL A 137 -8.12 -5.33 -10.19
CA VAL A 137 -8.50 -6.65 -9.66
C VAL A 137 -9.67 -6.45 -8.69
N SER A 138 -10.88 -6.65 -9.20
CA SER A 138 -12.12 -6.34 -8.48
C SER A 138 -13.31 -6.98 -9.21
N PRO A 139 -14.34 -7.48 -8.51
CA PRO A 139 -15.47 -8.17 -9.15
C PRO A 139 -16.22 -7.30 -10.16
N ASN A 140 -16.27 -5.99 -9.93
CA ASN A 140 -16.96 -5.04 -10.79
C ASN A 140 -16.53 -3.59 -10.47
N ARG A 141 -16.94 -2.64 -11.31
CA ARG A 141 -16.63 -1.21 -11.11
C ARG A 141 -17.14 -0.67 -9.77
N ALA A 142 -18.34 -1.07 -9.32
CA ALA A 142 -18.92 -0.56 -8.07
C ALA A 142 -18.08 -0.93 -6.84
N ALA A 143 -17.43 -2.09 -6.87
CA ALA A 143 -16.48 -2.55 -5.85
C ALA A 143 -15.14 -1.80 -5.88
N SER A 144 -14.76 -1.28 -7.05
CA SER A 144 -13.52 -0.51 -7.24
C SER A 144 -13.64 0.95 -6.81
N LEU A 145 -14.86 1.49 -6.69
CA LEU A 145 -15.07 2.90 -6.38
C LEU A 145 -14.36 3.29 -5.08
N VAL A 146 -13.63 4.40 -5.13
CA VAL A 146 -12.98 5.00 -3.96
C VAL A 146 -14.04 5.65 -3.08
N GLY A 147 -14.93 6.41 -3.72
CA GLY A 147 -15.98 7.20 -3.07
C GLY A 147 -15.42 8.35 -2.22
N SER A 148 -16.33 9.15 -1.65
CA SER A 148 -15.97 10.36 -0.92
C SER A 148 -15.89 10.15 0.60
N GLY A 149 -15.05 10.96 1.23
CA GLY A 149 -14.97 11.07 2.67
C GLY A 149 -14.52 9.80 3.42
N PRO A 150 -14.68 9.80 4.75
CA PRO A 150 -14.14 8.76 5.63
C PRO A 150 -14.92 7.44 5.59
N LEU A 151 -16.02 7.35 4.86
CA LEU A 151 -16.72 6.08 4.59
C LEU A 151 -16.35 5.50 3.22
N GLY A 152 -16.08 6.35 2.21
CA GLY A 152 -15.80 5.89 0.84
C GLY A 152 -17.03 5.29 0.20
N ALA A 153 -16.85 4.52 -0.88
CA ALA A 153 -17.97 3.90 -1.57
C ALA A 153 -18.73 2.88 -0.68
N PRO A 154 -20.06 2.71 -0.89
CA PRO A 154 -20.86 1.72 -0.17
C PRO A 154 -20.30 0.29 -0.29
N LEU A 155 -20.62 -0.52 0.72
CA LEU A 155 -20.31 -1.95 0.71
C LEU A 155 -20.95 -2.63 -0.51
N GLN A 156 -20.18 -3.51 -1.15
CA GLN A 156 -20.63 -4.32 -2.27
C GLN A 156 -20.84 -5.78 -1.81
N PRO A 157 -21.82 -6.49 -2.40
CA PRO A 157 -22.14 -7.87 -2.02
C PRO A 157 -21.19 -8.90 -2.64
N GLU A 158 -20.45 -8.54 -3.68
CA GLU A 158 -19.60 -9.46 -4.44
C GLU A 158 -18.16 -9.45 -3.95
N PHE A 159 -17.53 -10.62 -4.02
CA PHE A 159 -16.08 -10.79 -3.91
C PHE A 159 -15.57 -11.35 -5.24
N GLY A 160 -14.50 -10.75 -5.76
CA GLY A 160 -13.86 -11.07 -7.03
C GLY A 160 -12.84 -12.19 -6.88
N CYS A 161 -11.69 -12.04 -7.54
CA CYS A 161 -10.69 -13.09 -7.60
C CYS A 161 -10.16 -13.43 -6.20
N SER A 162 -10.31 -14.70 -5.80
CA SER A 162 -9.88 -15.17 -4.48
C SER A 162 -8.39 -15.48 -4.39
N ASP A 163 -7.70 -15.53 -5.52
CA ASP A 163 -6.27 -15.83 -5.66
C ASP A 163 -5.74 -15.30 -7.01
N PHE A 164 -5.59 -13.97 -7.10
CA PHE A 164 -4.92 -13.34 -8.23
C PHE A 164 -3.42 -13.28 -7.97
N LYS A 165 -2.61 -13.63 -8.98
CA LYS A 165 -1.16 -13.56 -8.92
C LYS A 165 -0.60 -12.88 -10.17
N MET A 166 0.37 -11.99 -9.99
CA MET A 166 1.10 -11.38 -11.10
C MET A 166 2.60 -11.37 -10.85
N TYR A 167 3.37 -11.74 -11.87
CA TYR A 167 4.82 -11.92 -11.79
C TYR A 167 5.55 -11.11 -12.85
N ASN A 168 6.56 -10.33 -12.45
CA ASN A 168 7.55 -9.72 -13.35
C ASN A 168 6.95 -8.90 -14.51
N ILE A 169 5.91 -8.12 -14.21
CA ILE A 169 5.28 -7.19 -15.16
C ILE A 169 5.37 -5.78 -14.60
N ASP A 170 5.73 -4.84 -15.46
CA ASP A 170 5.71 -3.42 -15.15
C ASP A 170 4.35 -2.84 -15.53
N VAL A 171 3.68 -2.17 -14.59
CA VAL A 171 2.38 -1.53 -14.80
C VAL A 171 2.53 -0.03 -14.56
N ALA A 172 2.29 0.77 -15.60
CA ALA A 172 2.51 2.21 -15.53
C ALA A 172 1.32 3.02 -16.03
N ASN A 173 0.81 3.95 -15.23
CA ASN A 173 -0.06 5.00 -15.74
C ASN A 173 0.79 6.21 -16.10
N ARG A 174 0.70 6.64 -17.37
CA ARG A 174 1.47 7.72 -17.99
C ARG A 174 0.52 8.81 -18.41
N ALA A 175 -0.09 9.49 -17.43
CA ALA A 175 -1.12 10.49 -17.67
C ALA A 175 -0.67 11.54 -18.71
N THR A 176 -1.47 11.75 -19.75
CA THR A 176 -1.11 12.67 -20.86
C THR A 176 -2.12 13.79 -21.05
N ILE A 177 -1.64 15.01 -21.32
CA ILE A 177 -2.45 16.15 -21.77
C ILE A 177 -1.93 16.54 -23.16
N ASN A 178 -2.83 16.55 -24.15
CA ASN A 178 -2.49 16.81 -25.57
C ASN A 178 -1.36 15.90 -26.10
N GLY A 179 -1.32 14.64 -25.68
CA GLY A 179 -0.33 13.64 -26.12
C GLY A 179 1.04 13.75 -25.45
N VAL A 180 1.24 14.67 -24.51
CA VAL A 180 2.48 14.81 -23.72
C VAL A 180 2.24 14.22 -22.34
N GLU A 181 3.15 13.40 -21.82
CA GLU A 181 3.09 12.91 -20.44
C GLU A 181 3.32 14.05 -19.46
N HIS A 182 2.43 14.20 -18.49
CA HIS A 182 2.54 15.21 -17.43
C HIS A 182 2.95 14.55 -16.12
N LYS A 183 3.94 15.16 -15.47
CA LYS A 183 4.57 14.65 -14.24
C LYS A 183 4.02 15.29 -12.97
N THR A 184 3.05 16.16 -13.10
CA THR A 184 2.73 17.23 -12.14
C THR A 184 1.23 17.30 -11.88
N SER A 185 0.86 18.21 -10.96
CA SER A 185 -0.50 18.59 -10.58
C SER A 185 -1.47 18.95 -11.71
N ASP A 186 -0.97 19.05 -12.95
CA ASP A 186 -1.79 19.28 -14.13
C ASP A 186 -2.70 18.06 -14.43
N THR A 187 -2.32 16.89 -13.92
CA THR A 187 -3.14 15.67 -13.91
C THR A 187 -3.54 15.34 -12.47
N GLY A 188 -4.79 14.93 -12.26
CA GLY A 188 -5.22 14.35 -10.99
C GLY A 188 -4.94 12.83 -10.91
N PRO A 189 -5.77 12.07 -10.18
CA PRO A 189 -5.57 10.64 -9.96
C PRO A 189 -5.37 9.85 -11.27
N SER A 190 -4.34 9.01 -11.30
CA SER A 190 -3.97 8.19 -12.45
C SER A 190 -3.31 6.89 -11.98
N ALA A 191 -4.09 5.95 -11.46
CA ALA A 191 -3.52 4.79 -10.79
C ALA A 191 -2.92 3.77 -11.77
N ALA A 192 -1.85 3.11 -11.34
CA ALA A 192 -1.33 1.90 -11.98
C ALA A 192 -2.14 0.67 -11.55
N LEU A 193 -2.50 0.57 -10.27
CA LEU A 193 -3.13 -0.63 -9.69
C LEU A 193 -4.28 -0.29 -8.74
N PHE A 194 -5.42 -0.97 -8.95
CA PHE A 194 -6.52 -1.10 -7.98
C PHE A 194 -6.72 -2.57 -7.61
N VAL A 195 -6.79 -2.86 -6.30
CA VAL A 195 -7.25 -4.15 -5.75
C VAL A 195 -8.39 -3.89 -4.79
N ALA A 196 -9.59 -4.43 -5.02
CA ALA A 196 -10.72 -4.28 -4.11
C ALA A 196 -11.61 -5.53 -4.14
N TYR A 197 -12.15 -5.94 -2.98
CA TYR A 197 -12.95 -7.16 -2.84
C TYR A 197 -12.29 -8.38 -3.51
N ALA A 198 -10.97 -8.50 -3.39
CA ALA A 198 -10.17 -9.53 -4.03
C ALA A 198 -8.92 -9.79 -3.20
N ASN A 199 -8.33 -10.96 -3.40
CA ASN A 199 -7.01 -11.30 -2.87
C ASN A 199 -6.00 -11.32 -4.02
N ALA A 200 -4.93 -10.55 -3.89
CA ALA A 200 -3.95 -10.37 -4.95
C ALA A 200 -2.52 -10.44 -4.43
N SER A 201 -1.65 -11.18 -5.09
CA SER A 201 -0.22 -11.23 -4.80
C SER A 201 0.62 -10.85 -6.01
N PHE A 202 1.68 -10.07 -5.76
CA PHE A 202 2.53 -9.49 -6.80
C PHE A 202 3.99 -9.78 -6.50
N TYR A 203 4.74 -10.26 -7.49
CA TYR A 203 6.11 -10.75 -7.32
C TYR A 203 7.03 -10.14 -8.37
N GLY A 204 7.98 -9.31 -7.94
CA GLY A 204 8.91 -8.63 -8.86
C GLY A 204 8.22 -7.69 -9.85
N CYS A 205 7.01 -7.23 -9.56
CA CYS A 205 6.26 -6.28 -10.40
C CYS A 205 6.64 -4.84 -10.08
N THR A 206 6.50 -3.94 -11.06
CA THR A 206 6.60 -2.50 -10.80
C THR A 206 5.26 -1.80 -11.01
N PHE A 207 4.98 -0.79 -10.20
CA PHE A 207 3.79 0.05 -10.31
C PHE A 207 4.20 1.51 -10.35
N ALA A 208 3.99 2.18 -11.47
CA ALA A 208 4.49 3.53 -11.69
C ALA A 208 3.37 4.50 -12.10
N SER A 209 3.26 5.62 -11.39
CA SER A 209 2.47 6.79 -11.82
C SER A 209 2.96 8.05 -11.10
N TYR A 210 2.11 9.04 -10.86
CA TYR A 210 2.36 10.19 -10.03
C TYR A 210 1.41 10.13 -8.84
N GLN A 211 0.31 10.86 -8.91
CA GLN A 211 -0.72 10.88 -7.88
C GLN A 211 -1.49 9.55 -7.85
N ASP A 212 -1.72 9.01 -6.64
CA ASP A 212 -2.61 7.86 -6.40
C ASP A 212 -2.18 6.60 -7.18
N THR A 213 -0.88 6.30 -7.18
CA THR A 213 -0.28 5.23 -8.00
C THR A 213 -0.86 3.84 -7.69
N LEU A 214 -1.02 3.51 -6.42
CA LEU A 214 -1.43 2.18 -5.98
C LEU A 214 -2.52 2.27 -4.93
N TYR A 215 -3.60 1.54 -5.19
CA TYR A 215 -4.77 1.51 -4.34
C TYR A 215 -5.16 0.09 -3.91
N VAL A 216 -5.25 -0.12 -2.59
CA VAL A 216 -5.86 -1.33 -2.02
C VAL A 216 -7.15 -0.95 -1.31
N GLY A 217 -8.24 -1.18 -2.03
CA GLY A 217 -9.59 -0.84 -1.67
C GLY A 217 -10.26 -1.81 -0.70
N ARG A 218 -11.58 -1.71 -0.62
CA ARG A 218 -12.39 -2.20 0.50
C ARG A 218 -12.46 -3.70 0.36
N ASN A 219 -12.26 -4.42 1.45
CA ASN A 219 -12.13 -5.89 1.44
C ASN A 219 -11.08 -6.40 0.43
N GLY A 220 -10.15 -5.54 0.00
CA GLY A 220 -8.99 -5.94 -0.77
C GLY A 220 -7.88 -6.41 0.17
N SER A 221 -7.27 -7.53 -0.17
CA SER A 221 -6.05 -8.03 0.46
C SER A 221 -4.97 -8.12 -0.61
N ALA A 222 -3.86 -7.43 -0.41
CA ALA A 222 -2.77 -7.42 -1.38
C ALA A 222 -1.42 -7.67 -0.72
N VAL A 223 -0.57 -8.47 -1.36
CA VAL A 223 0.84 -8.62 -0.96
C VAL A 223 1.77 -8.35 -2.12
N PHE A 224 2.93 -7.78 -1.82
CA PHE A 224 3.92 -7.33 -2.78
C PHE A 224 5.30 -7.80 -2.32
N PHE A 225 5.96 -8.62 -3.14
CA PHE A 225 7.28 -9.15 -2.87
C PHE A 225 8.28 -8.65 -3.91
N GLY A 226 9.32 -7.98 -3.42
CA GLY A 226 10.27 -7.30 -4.29
C GLY A 226 9.61 -6.17 -5.08
N GLY A 227 10.19 -5.85 -6.23
CA GLY A 227 9.63 -4.87 -7.15
C GLY A 227 9.82 -3.42 -6.70
N GLU A 228 9.09 -2.52 -7.38
CA GLU A 228 9.13 -1.09 -7.11
C GLU A 228 7.74 -0.47 -7.23
N VAL A 229 7.36 0.36 -6.25
CA VAL A 229 6.25 1.30 -6.40
C VAL A 229 6.86 2.68 -6.59
N ARG A 230 6.46 3.38 -7.66
CA ARG A 230 6.99 4.69 -8.02
C ARG A 230 5.90 5.73 -8.27
N GLY A 231 5.95 6.86 -7.58
CA GLY A 231 4.89 7.85 -7.57
C GLY A 231 5.21 9.09 -6.76
N SER A 232 4.28 10.02 -6.71
CA SER A 232 4.45 11.29 -6.01
C SER A 232 3.19 11.63 -5.22
N THR A 233 3.31 12.71 -4.48
CA THR A 233 2.23 13.40 -3.78
C THR A 233 2.06 14.80 -4.36
N ASP A 234 0.93 15.44 -4.07
CA ASP A 234 0.60 16.77 -4.58
C ASP A 234 1.72 17.78 -4.38
N TYR A 235 2.25 18.22 -5.52
CA TYR A 235 3.33 19.19 -5.57
C TYR A 235 2.83 20.64 -5.47
N THR A 236 1.52 20.89 -5.51
CA THR A 236 0.97 22.26 -5.50
C THR A 236 0.76 22.79 -4.09
N TRP A 237 1.62 23.74 -3.72
CA TRP A 237 1.56 24.57 -2.50
C TRP A 237 0.21 25.30 -2.28
N THR A 238 -0.65 25.42 -3.29
CA THR A 238 -1.83 26.29 -3.29
C THR A 238 -3.15 25.64 -2.86
N LEU A 239 -3.18 24.33 -2.60
CA LEU A 239 -4.38 23.65 -2.10
C LEU A 239 -4.03 22.83 -0.86
N VAL A 240 -4.03 23.50 0.29
CA VAL A 240 -3.73 23.00 1.65
C VAL A 240 -4.61 21.82 2.11
N ASP A 241 -5.55 21.36 1.29
CA ASP A 241 -6.55 20.34 1.63
C ASP A 241 -6.62 19.17 0.64
N ASN A 242 -5.85 19.19 -0.46
CA ASN A 242 -5.75 18.06 -1.38
C ASN A 242 -4.60 17.16 -0.95
N ALA A 243 -4.92 15.88 -0.86
CA ALA A 243 -4.22 15.04 0.05
C ALA A 243 -3.92 13.69 -0.54
N ASN A 244 -2.99 13.72 -1.48
CA ASN A 244 -2.67 12.56 -2.26
C ASN A 244 -1.38 11.87 -1.77
N ALA A 245 -1.33 10.57 -1.95
CA ALA A 245 -0.20 9.72 -1.61
C ALA A 245 0.10 8.79 -2.77
N GLN A 246 1.31 8.25 -2.79
CA GLN A 246 1.67 7.24 -3.77
C GLN A 246 0.87 5.94 -3.54
N ILE A 247 0.75 5.51 -2.28
CA ILE A 247 0.03 4.31 -1.87
C ILE A 247 -1.13 4.73 -0.96
N TYR A 248 -2.36 4.37 -1.31
CA TYR A 248 -3.53 4.73 -0.52
C TYR A 248 -4.55 3.59 -0.48
N GLY A 249 -5.50 3.64 0.45
CA GLY A 249 -6.45 2.55 0.56
C GLY A 249 -7.14 2.39 1.89
N PHE A 250 -7.94 1.33 1.95
CA PHE A 250 -8.73 0.92 3.11
C PHE A 250 -8.74 -0.62 3.31
N GLY A 251 -8.10 -1.36 2.43
CA GLY A 251 -7.91 -2.81 2.57
C GLY A 251 -6.74 -3.15 3.49
N THR A 252 -6.19 -4.34 3.28
CA THR A 252 -4.97 -4.82 3.94
C THR A 252 -3.87 -4.99 2.90
N ALA A 253 -2.71 -4.36 3.10
CA ALA A 253 -1.59 -4.47 2.17
C ALA A 253 -0.28 -4.79 2.89
N TYR A 254 0.50 -5.75 2.36
CA TYR A 254 1.80 -6.14 2.90
C TYR A 254 2.88 -6.06 1.82
N PHE A 255 3.97 -5.35 2.10
CA PHE A 255 5.10 -5.17 1.20
C PHE A 255 6.34 -5.73 1.86
N GLU A 256 7.07 -6.59 1.15
CA GLU A 256 8.32 -7.18 1.64
C GLU A 256 9.40 -7.10 0.56
N GLY A 257 10.55 -6.51 0.90
CA GLY A 257 11.65 -6.33 -0.06
C GLY A 257 11.36 -5.33 -1.18
N THR A 258 10.33 -4.48 -1.05
CA THR A 258 9.91 -3.55 -2.10
C THR A 258 10.67 -2.23 -2.04
N THR A 259 10.99 -1.66 -3.21
CA THR A 259 11.49 -0.29 -3.34
C THR A 259 10.31 0.69 -3.45
N LEU A 260 10.25 1.67 -2.55
CA LEU A 260 9.28 2.76 -2.55
C LEU A 260 9.98 4.04 -3.05
N ALA A 261 9.81 4.33 -4.34
CA ALA A 261 10.53 5.38 -5.04
C ALA A 261 9.67 6.65 -5.18
N SER A 262 10.05 7.73 -4.48
CA SER A 262 9.31 9.00 -4.51
C SER A 262 9.76 9.90 -5.66
N ARG A 263 8.80 10.37 -6.46
CA ARG A 263 8.99 11.36 -7.52
C ARG A 263 8.80 12.80 -7.05
N GLY A 264 8.16 13.05 -5.90
CA GLY A 264 7.75 14.40 -5.50
C GLY A 264 7.71 14.64 -3.99
N ILE A 265 7.28 15.85 -3.62
CA ILE A 265 7.14 16.35 -2.24
C ILE A 265 5.68 16.67 -1.91
N GLY A 266 5.40 17.11 -0.68
CA GLY A 266 4.13 17.74 -0.30
C GLY A 266 3.09 16.81 0.34
N GLY A 267 3.28 15.49 0.25
CA GLY A 267 2.48 14.48 0.94
C GLY A 267 3.32 13.32 1.45
N GLY A 268 2.68 12.16 1.60
CA GLY A 268 3.33 10.96 2.13
C GLY A 268 3.46 9.83 1.12
N ILE A 269 4.42 8.92 1.37
CA ILE A 269 4.46 7.62 0.70
C ILE A 269 3.10 6.91 0.84
N THR A 270 2.46 7.05 2.00
CA THR A 270 1.15 6.45 2.28
C THR A 270 0.05 7.45 2.67
N ALA A 271 -1.18 7.14 2.28
CA ALA A 271 -2.41 7.74 2.84
C ALA A 271 -3.43 6.63 3.11
N TRP A 272 -3.29 5.95 4.26
CA TRP A 272 -4.22 4.88 4.62
C TRP A 272 -5.44 5.42 5.34
N LYS A 273 -6.60 4.81 5.08
CA LYS A 273 -7.86 5.13 5.77
C LYS A 273 -8.00 4.36 7.07
N GLY A 274 -7.58 3.10 7.09
CA GLY A 274 -7.84 2.22 8.22
C GLY A 274 -9.22 1.57 8.15
N SER A 275 -9.72 1.19 9.33
CA SER A 275 -11.08 0.65 9.47
C SER A 275 -12.14 1.74 9.28
N THR A 276 -13.36 1.31 8.98
CA THR A 276 -14.54 2.18 8.82
C THR A 276 -15.28 2.44 10.13
N GLN A 277 -14.80 1.86 11.23
CA GLN A 277 -15.34 2.19 12.55
C GLN A 277 -14.88 3.62 12.88
N TRP A 278 -15.70 4.40 13.57
CA TRP A 278 -15.26 5.74 13.97
C TRP A 278 -14.61 5.64 15.34
N CYS A 279 -13.54 6.40 15.59
CA CYS A 279 -13.28 6.78 16.97
C CYS A 279 -14.38 7.76 17.39
N GLU A 280 -15.46 7.23 17.96
CA GLU A 280 -16.53 8.06 18.49
C GLU A 280 -15.97 8.93 19.63
N ARG A 281 -15.97 10.25 19.40
CA ARG A 281 -15.74 11.25 20.44
C ARG A 281 -16.97 11.35 21.33
N GLN A 282 -17.37 10.31 22.06
CA GLN A 282 -18.42 10.49 23.08
C GLN A 282 -18.49 9.33 24.09
N ILE A 283 -18.03 9.59 25.31
CA ILE A 283 -18.61 8.91 26.48
C ILE A 283 -19.85 9.71 26.86
N VAL A 284 -21.04 9.22 26.53
CA VAL A 284 -22.30 9.79 27.04
C VAL A 284 -22.57 9.20 28.42
N VAL A 285 -22.32 9.97 29.48
CA VAL A 285 -22.70 9.57 30.85
C VAL A 285 -24.18 9.90 31.05
N LYS A 286 -25.02 8.87 31.23
CA LYS A 286 -26.45 9.06 31.56
C LYS A 286 -26.61 9.72 32.95
N PRO A 287 -27.56 10.65 33.13
CA PRO A 287 -27.87 11.21 34.45
C PRO A 287 -28.17 10.09 35.46
N GLY A 288 -27.45 10.06 36.59
CA GLY A 288 -27.63 9.08 37.67
C GLY A 288 -26.70 7.86 37.63
N ALA A 289 -25.86 7.69 36.60
CA ALA A 289 -24.86 6.62 36.58
C ALA A 289 -23.69 6.93 37.54
N ARG A 290 -23.40 6.03 38.50
CA ARG A 290 -22.13 6.06 39.24
C ARG A 290 -21.00 5.68 38.29
N VAL A 291 -20.22 6.66 37.84
CA VAL A 291 -18.93 6.42 37.19
C VAL A 291 -17.93 6.00 38.28
N VAL A 292 -17.96 4.73 38.68
CA VAL A 292 -16.72 4.07 39.10
C VAL A 292 -15.81 4.17 37.90
N ALA A 293 -14.57 4.63 38.06
CA ALA A 293 -13.63 4.84 36.97
C ALA A 293 -13.43 3.53 36.18
N SER A 294 -14.31 3.27 35.21
CA SER A 294 -14.04 2.38 34.12
C SER A 294 -13.09 3.18 33.25
N VAL A 295 -11.81 2.82 33.32
CA VAL A 295 -10.94 2.97 32.16
C VAL A 295 -11.64 2.14 31.09
N LEU A 296 -12.54 2.77 30.32
CA LEU A 296 -12.98 2.20 29.06
C LEU A 296 -11.76 2.29 28.16
N THR A 297 -10.85 1.35 28.36
CA THR A 297 -9.88 1.00 27.33
C THR A 297 -10.76 0.42 26.23
N VAL A 298 -11.20 1.25 25.29
CA VAL A 298 -11.60 0.72 23.98
C VAL A 298 -10.30 0.27 23.34
N ARG A 299 -9.82 -0.86 23.83
CA ARG A 299 -8.94 -1.74 23.11
C ARG A 299 -9.73 -2.14 21.89
N LEU A 300 -9.51 -1.48 20.77
CA LEU A 300 -9.67 -2.14 19.47
C LEU A 300 -8.53 -3.17 19.34
N ASP A 301 -8.41 -4.05 20.33
CA ASP A 301 -7.50 -5.20 20.34
C ASP A 301 -8.27 -6.36 19.69
N GLY A 302 -8.66 -6.13 18.44
CA GLY A 302 -8.66 -7.17 17.44
C GLY A 302 -7.56 -6.83 16.44
N PRO A 303 -7.02 -7.79 15.68
CA PRO A 303 -6.16 -7.47 14.56
C PRO A 303 -6.99 -6.64 13.57
N ASN A 304 -6.93 -5.31 13.69
CA ASN A 304 -7.38 -4.43 12.63
C ASN A 304 -6.38 -4.59 11.49
N THR A 305 -6.64 -5.57 10.63
CA THR A 305 -5.77 -5.90 9.50
C THR A 305 -5.82 -4.82 8.43
N PHE A 306 -6.83 -3.93 8.44
CA PHE A 306 -7.04 -2.83 7.49
C PHE A 306 -5.97 -1.75 7.59
N GLY A 307 -4.72 -2.11 7.30
CA GLY A 307 -3.52 -1.30 7.38
C GLY A 307 -2.59 -1.61 6.21
N VAL A 308 -1.52 -0.84 6.11
CA VAL A 308 -0.41 -1.12 5.20
C VAL A 308 0.87 -1.36 5.99
N TYR A 309 1.58 -2.44 5.65
CA TYR A 309 2.74 -2.93 6.37
C TYR A 309 3.90 -3.08 5.39
N PHE A 310 5.06 -2.56 5.75
CA PHE A 310 6.28 -2.64 4.96
C PHE A 310 7.35 -3.34 5.79
N ARG A 311 8.01 -4.32 5.20
CA ARG A 311 9.09 -5.09 5.82
C ARG A 311 10.28 -5.16 4.88
N ASP A 312 11.48 -5.05 5.42
CA ASP A 312 12.74 -5.22 4.66
C ASP A 312 12.77 -4.41 3.35
N SER A 313 12.08 -3.27 3.35
CA SER A 313 11.82 -2.43 2.18
C SER A 313 12.75 -1.22 2.14
N LYS A 314 12.71 -0.43 1.07
CA LYS A 314 13.53 0.78 0.91
C LYS A 314 12.70 1.99 0.52
N ILE A 315 13.05 3.17 1.03
CA ILE A 315 12.49 4.46 0.61
C ILE A 315 13.59 5.29 -0.05
N VAL A 316 13.42 5.59 -1.34
CA VAL A 316 14.43 6.22 -2.20
C VAL A 316 13.86 7.33 -3.06
N ALA A 317 14.71 8.22 -3.54
CA ALA A 317 14.35 9.10 -4.66
C ALA A 317 14.15 8.25 -5.91
N ALA A 318 13.06 8.49 -6.65
CA ALA A 318 12.89 7.92 -7.97
C ALA A 318 13.99 8.42 -8.93
N PRO A 319 14.40 7.62 -9.93
CA PRO A 319 15.39 8.04 -10.93
C PRO A 319 14.87 9.15 -11.86
N ASP A 320 13.57 9.37 -11.90
CA ASP A 320 12.87 10.36 -12.71
C ASP A 320 11.97 11.28 -11.85
N PRO A 321 12.55 12.05 -10.91
CA PRO A 321 11.77 12.92 -10.04
C PRO A 321 11.11 14.06 -10.83
N ILE A 322 10.09 14.68 -10.24
CA ILE A 322 9.49 15.90 -10.77
C ILE A 322 10.60 16.97 -10.89
N PRO A 323 10.72 17.65 -12.05
CA PRO A 323 11.75 18.68 -12.24
C PRO A 323 11.64 19.82 -11.23
N ASN A 324 12.78 20.40 -10.85
CA ASN A 324 12.88 21.55 -9.94
C ASN A 324 12.35 21.29 -8.51
N VAL A 325 12.30 20.03 -8.09
CA VAL A 325 11.90 19.63 -6.74
C VAL A 325 13.11 19.17 -5.94
N THR A 326 13.22 19.62 -4.70
CA THR A 326 14.22 19.10 -3.74
C THR A 326 13.55 18.04 -2.86
N LEU A 327 13.88 16.77 -3.09
CA LEU A 327 13.32 15.66 -2.32
C LEU A 327 13.93 15.50 -0.93
N THR A 328 15.22 15.85 -0.75
CA THR A 328 15.92 15.74 0.54
C THR A 328 15.09 16.37 1.66
N HIS A 329 14.78 15.58 2.69
CA HIS A 329 13.97 15.92 3.86
C HIS A 329 12.51 16.36 3.61
N ASN A 330 11.95 16.13 2.42
CA ASN A 330 10.63 16.65 2.04
C ASN A 330 9.58 15.57 1.72
N CYS A 331 9.90 14.29 1.89
CA CYS A 331 8.95 13.19 1.68
C CYS A 331 8.47 12.62 3.04
N ALA A 332 7.20 12.80 3.40
CA ALA A 332 6.67 12.19 4.61
C ALA A 332 6.49 10.66 4.45
N LEU A 333 6.59 9.91 5.55
CA LEU A 333 6.32 8.46 5.56
C LEU A 333 4.85 8.15 5.28
N GLY A 334 3.96 9.04 5.68
CA GLY A 334 2.54 8.91 5.46
C GLY A 334 1.73 9.99 6.15
N ARG A 335 0.43 9.99 5.87
CA ARG A 335 -0.58 10.82 6.54
C ARG A 335 -1.91 10.10 6.71
N PRO A 336 -2.71 10.46 7.72
CA PRO A 336 -3.96 9.74 7.99
C PRO A 336 -5.07 10.19 7.04
N TRP A 337 -5.43 9.37 6.05
CA TRP A 337 -6.61 9.66 5.23
C TRP A 337 -7.90 9.60 6.04
N ASN A 338 -7.93 8.80 7.10
CA ASN A 338 -8.95 8.85 8.14
C ASN A 338 -8.30 8.58 9.51
N ASN A 339 -9.05 8.87 10.57
CA ASN A 339 -8.58 8.84 11.95
C ASN A 339 -8.29 7.43 12.50
N GLN A 340 -8.53 6.39 11.71
CA GLN A 340 -8.15 5.00 12.00
C GLN A 340 -6.97 4.49 11.17
N SER A 341 -6.27 5.39 10.47
CA SER A 341 -5.13 5.03 9.61
C SER A 341 -4.10 4.17 10.34
N ARG A 342 -3.57 3.17 9.64
CA ARG A 342 -2.60 2.21 10.14
C ARG A 342 -1.52 1.99 9.08
N VAL A 343 -0.29 2.34 9.44
CA VAL A 343 0.91 2.23 8.60
C VAL A 343 2.06 1.73 9.47
N VAL A 344 2.71 0.64 9.07
CA VAL A 344 3.83 0.06 9.83
C VAL A 344 5.03 -0.08 8.90
N TYR A 345 6.17 0.52 9.28
CA TYR A 345 7.46 0.31 8.61
C TYR A 345 8.38 -0.53 9.51
N MET A 346 8.83 -1.67 9.01
CA MET A 346 9.72 -2.62 9.68
C MET A 346 11.00 -2.78 8.86
N ASP A 347 12.15 -2.71 9.52
CA ASP A 347 13.47 -2.98 8.97
C ASP A 347 13.74 -2.23 7.64
N THR A 348 13.17 -1.02 7.53
CA THR A 348 13.14 -0.24 6.29
C THR A 348 14.37 0.65 6.17
N GLU A 349 15.04 0.61 5.03
CA GLU A 349 16.16 1.50 4.70
C GLU A 349 15.63 2.82 4.12
N MET A 350 16.00 3.95 4.71
CA MET A 350 15.48 5.28 4.34
C MET A 350 16.62 6.16 3.84
N SER A 351 16.54 6.58 2.58
CA SER A 351 17.40 7.65 2.04
C SER A 351 17.06 9.02 2.66
N ASP A 352 17.90 10.03 2.41
CA ASP A 352 17.79 11.38 2.99
C ASP A 352 16.57 12.17 2.48
N ILE A 353 15.74 11.62 1.60
CA ILE A 353 14.48 12.24 1.18
C ILE A 353 13.43 12.27 2.28
N VAL A 354 13.53 11.36 3.26
CA VAL A 354 12.51 11.22 4.29
C VAL A 354 12.50 12.45 5.19
N ASN A 355 11.30 13.02 5.37
CA ASN A 355 11.08 14.11 6.30
C ASN A 355 11.51 13.67 7.71
N PRO A 356 12.36 14.44 8.42
CA PRO A 356 12.81 14.09 9.76
C PRO A 356 11.68 13.84 10.76
N GLN A 357 10.53 14.50 10.60
CA GLN A 357 9.32 14.29 11.41
C GLN A 357 8.62 12.94 11.15
N GLY A 358 9.02 12.20 10.11
CA GLY A 358 8.43 10.93 9.74
C GLY A 358 7.03 11.10 9.14
N PHE A 359 6.01 10.78 9.95
CA PHE A 359 4.61 10.97 9.58
C PHE A 359 4.16 12.42 9.78
N ILE A 360 3.11 12.82 9.06
CA ILE A 360 2.48 14.13 9.20
C ILE A 360 0.97 13.98 9.44
N ILE A 361 0.37 14.98 10.09
CA ILE A 361 -1.09 15.09 10.18
C ILE A 361 -1.69 15.36 8.79
N TRP A 362 -3.01 15.17 8.65
CA TRP A 362 -3.67 15.44 7.38
C TRP A 362 -3.64 16.94 7.00
N SER A 363 -4.14 17.82 7.87
CA SER A 363 -3.94 19.26 7.80
C SER A 363 -4.11 19.93 9.18
N ALA A 364 -3.79 21.22 9.30
CA ALA A 364 -3.97 21.95 10.56
C ALA A 364 -5.46 22.09 10.94
N SER A 365 -6.34 22.25 9.96
CA SER A 365 -7.81 22.39 10.13
C SER A 365 -8.52 21.04 10.32
N ASP A 366 -7.97 19.97 9.75
CA ASP A 366 -8.47 18.61 9.85
C ASP A 366 -7.29 17.65 10.06
N PRO A 367 -6.78 17.50 11.29
CA PRO A 367 -5.55 16.72 11.54
C PRO A 367 -5.74 15.21 11.38
N ARG A 368 -7.00 14.72 11.42
CA ARG A 368 -7.37 13.30 11.33
C ARG A 368 -6.60 12.37 12.26
N VAL A 369 -6.34 12.84 13.49
CA VAL A 369 -5.79 12.05 14.58
C VAL A 369 -6.84 11.89 15.68
N CYS A 370 -6.95 10.69 16.26
CA CYS A 370 -7.90 10.42 17.34
C CYS A 370 -7.29 10.80 18.70
N THR A 371 -7.67 11.96 19.22
CA THR A 371 -7.33 12.39 20.60
C THR A 371 -8.50 12.15 21.54
N PHE A 372 -8.35 11.29 22.57
CA PHE A 372 -9.31 11.21 23.66
C PHE A 372 -9.01 12.28 24.70
N THR A 373 -9.95 13.22 24.91
CA THR A 373 -9.91 14.17 26.02
C THR A 373 -11.04 13.83 27.00
N LEU A 374 -10.69 13.35 28.19
CA LEU A 374 -11.63 13.28 29.31
C LEU A 374 -11.92 14.71 29.79
N ASN A 375 -13.13 15.21 29.56
CA ASN A 375 -13.54 16.54 30.02
C ASN A 375 -14.32 16.43 31.36
N PRO A 376 -13.77 16.89 32.50
CA PRO A 376 -14.43 16.76 33.80
C PRO A 376 -15.62 17.72 34.04
N TYR A 377 -15.92 18.63 33.11
CA TYR A 377 -16.84 19.76 33.38
C TYR A 377 -18.26 19.68 32.79
N ASN A 378 -18.62 18.62 32.05
CA ASN A 378 -19.97 18.48 31.46
C ASN A 378 -20.94 17.57 32.23
N ALA A 379 -20.76 17.44 33.56
CA ALA A 379 -21.85 17.01 34.42
C ALA A 379 -22.67 18.26 34.80
N THR A 380 -23.74 18.56 34.05
CA THR A 380 -24.67 19.63 34.40
C THR A 380 -25.26 19.33 35.79
N SER A 381 -25.03 20.27 36.70
CA SER A 381 -25.39 20.22 38.10
C SER A 381 -26.89 20.47 38.29
N THR A 382 -27.71 19.42 38.21
CA THR A 382 -29.11 19.50 38.70
C THR A 382 -29.54 18.33 39.58
N SER A 383 -28.63 17.46 40.03
CA SER A 383 -28.99 16.40 41.00
C SER A 383 -27.88 15.90 41.92
N LEU A 384 -26.81 16.68 42.15
CA LEU A 384 -25.82 16.34 43.18
C LEU A 384 -26.07 17.19 44.42
N GLY A 385 -26.80 16.62 45.37
CA GLY A 385 -26.84 17.10 46.75
C GLY A 385 -25.41 17.27 47.28
N THR A 386 -25.22 18.38 48.01
CA THR A 386 -24.05 18.77 48.80
C THR A 386 -23.03 17.66 49.04
N GLN A 387 -22.00 17.60 48.19
CA GLN A 387 -20.70 17.05 48.58
C GLN A 387 -19.63 18.08 48.22
N THR A 388 -19.25 18.87 49.21
CA THR A 388 -18.02 19.65 49.24
C THR A 388 -16.85 18.70 49.01
N ASN A 389 -16.21 18.75 47.85
CA ASN A 389 -14.95 18.04 47.66
C ASN A 389 -14.02 18.83 46.74
N LYS A 390 -13.08 19.55 47.39
CA LYS A 390 -11.84 20.15 46.85
C LYS A 390 -10.90 19.11 46.19
N SER A 391 -11.40 17.96 45.74
CA SER A 391 -10.63 16.84 45.18
C SER A 391 -10.84 16.61 43.68
N LEU A 392 -11.66 17.44 43.01
CA LEU A 392 -11.88 17.36 41.56
C LEU A 392 -10.83 18.14 40.74
N GLU A 393 -10.13 19.12 41.33
CA GLU A 393 -9.09 19.91 40.64
C GLU A 393 -7.77 19.15 40.34
N LYS A 394 -7.62 17.91 40.84
CA LYS A 394 -6.39 17.11 40.66
C LYS A 394 -6.52 15.88 39.77
N ARG A 395 -7.65 15.67 39.09
CA ARG A 395 -7.78 14.58 38.12
C ARG A 395 -7.24 15.08 36.78
N ARG A 396 -5.93 14.91 36.57
CA ARG A 396 -5.28 15.06 35.26
C ARG A 396 -6.13 14.31 34.23
N ALA A 397 -6.50 14.98 33.15
CA ALA A 397 -7.07 14.32 32.00
C ALA A 397 -6.14 13.17 31.59
N ILE A 398 -6.61 11.92 31.69
CA ILE A 398 -5.90 10.79 31.10
C ILE A 398 -6.23 10.88 29.60
N VAL A 399 -5.33 11.49 28.85
CA VAL A 399 -5.33 11.38 27.39
C VAL A 399 -4.89 9.95 27.10
N VAL A 400 -5.81 9.11 26.63
CA VAL A 400 -5.45 7.84 25.99
C VAL A 400 -5.30 8.18 24.51
N PRO A 401 -4.08 8.40 23.98
CA PRO A 401 -3.93 8.58 22.55
C PRO A 401 -4.37 7.28 21.89
N ASN A 402 -5.56 7.27 21.30
CA ASN A 402 -5.96 6.19 20.41
C ASN A 402 -5.38 6.56 19.05
N VAL A 403 -4.07 6.36 19.01
CA VAL A 403 -3.12 6.52 17.92
C VAL A 403 -3.72 6.08 16.59
N THR A 404 -3.70 6.99 15.63
CA THR A 404 -3.32 6.59 14.27
C THR A 404 -2.16 5.60 14.38
N PHE A 405 -2.33 4.35 13.92
CA PHE A 405 -1.33 3.30 14.14
C PHE A 405 -0.16 3.50 13.17
N PHE A 406 0.62 4.55 13.38
CA PHE A 406 1.89 4.79 12.72
C PHE A 406 3.02 4.21 13.56
N ILE A 407 3.66 3.18 13.02
CA ILE A 407 4.68 2.42 13.73
C ILE A 407 5.93 2.33 12.87
N GLU A 408 7.08 2.62 13.47
CA GLU A 408 8.38 2.29 12.92
C GLU A 408 9.08 1.25 13.81
N SER A 409 9.84 0.34 13.20
CA SER A 409 10.68 -0.61 13.92
C SER A 409 11.89 -1.00 13.07
N GLY A 410 13.09 -1.01 13.64
CA GLY A 410 14.30 -1.48 12.94
C GLY A 410 14.74 -0.68 11.71
N SER A 411 14.08 0.45 11.41
CA SER A 411 14.44 1.32 10.29
C SER A 411 15.85 1.90 10.44
N ARG A 412 16.50 2.20 9.31
CA ARG A 412 17.91 2.63 9.24
C ARG A 412 18.15 3.55 8.05
N GLY A 413 19.36 4.11 7.93
CA GLY A 413 19.76 4.98 6.81
C GLY A 413 19.64 6.47 7.13
N PRO A 414 20.11 7.35 6.23
CA PRO A 414 20.20 8.79 6.49
C PRO A 414 18.84 9.49 6.72
N GLY A 415 17.74 8.96 6.19
CA GLY A 415 16.39 9.50 6.45
C GLY A 415 15.75 9.04 7.76
N TRP A 416 16.35 8.06 8.44
CA TRP A 416 15.86 7.60 9.73
C TRP A 416 16.48 8.42 10.86
N ASN A 417 15.68 9.32 11.45
CA ASN A 417 16.12 10.20 12.52
C ASN A 417 15.14 10.15 13.71
N PRO A 418 15.32 9.17 14.64
CA PRO A 418 14.41 8.99 15.77
C PRO A 418 14.33 10.23 16.68
N SER A 419 15.41 11.00 16.80
CA SER A 419 15.43 12.21 17.64
C SER A 419 14.51 13.33 17.14
N SER A 420 14.14 13.30 15.85
CA SER A 420 13.29 14.31 15.20
C SER A 420 11.88 13.81 14.91
N ARG A 421 11.55 12.55 15.23
CA ARG A 421 10.23 11.95 15.00
C ARG A 421 9.12 12.64 15.80
N ASN A 422 7.92 12.69 15.22
CA ASN A 422 6.75 13.27 15.85
C ASN A 422 5.99 12.21 16.66
N TYR A 423 6.49 11.94 17.87
CA TYR A 423 5.89 10.98 18.80
C TYR A 423 4.49 11.35 19.34
N SER A 424 3.91 12.47 18.91
CA SER A 424 2.49 12.76 19.18
C SER A 424 1.53 11.97 18.26
N ILE A 425 2.03 11.46 17.12
CA ILE A 425 1.22 10.74 16.12
C ILE A 425 1.82 9.39 15.67
N GLU A 426 3.08 9.12 16.00
CA GLU A 426 3.75 7.85 15.69
C GLU A 426 4.37 7.19 16.93
N SER A 427 4.75 5.92 16.80
CA SER A 427 5.45 5.16 17.83
C SER A 427 6.60 4.34 17.22
N THR A 428 7.69 4.20 17.97
CA THR A 428 8.77 3.27 17.63
C THR A 428 8.74 2.08 18.57
N ILE A 429 8.80 0.86 18.03
CA ILE A 429 8.81 -0.38 18.82
C ILE A 429 10.05 -1.23 18.53
N PRO A 430 10.48 -2.11 19.45
CA PRO A 430 11.59 -3.03 19.20
C PRO A 430 11.32 -4.01 18.04
N PRO A 431 12.33 -4.39 17.24
CA PRO A 431 12.16 -5.34 16.13
C PRO A 431 11.56 -6.69 16.54
N SER A 432 11.89 -7.19 17.73
CA SER A 432 11.31 -8.43 18.26
C SER A 432 9.80 -8.33 18.50
N GLN A 433 9.32 -7.16 18.94
CA GLN A 433 7.90 -6.89 19.10
C GLN A 433 7.21 -6.78 17.73
N ALA A 434 7.82 -6.04 16.79
CA ALA A 434 7.26 -5.89 15.45
C ALA A 434 7.13 -7.25 14.73
N LYS A 435 8.18 -8.07 14.77
CA LYS A 435 8.19 -9.42 14.18
C LYS A 435 7.10 -10.33 14.76
N ALA A 436 6.76 -10.17 16.04
CA ALA A 436 5.74 -10.96 16.73
C ALA A 436 4.30 -10.44 16.56
N GLN A 437 4.12 -9.23 16.03
CA GLN A 437 2.80 -8.57 15.90
C GLN A 437 2.39 -8.33 14.45
N TYR A 438 3.36 -8.23 13.54
CA TYR A 438 3.16 -7.76 12.17
C TYR A 438 3.91 -8.63 11.15
N SER A 439 4.13 -9.92 11.46
CA SER A 439 4.48 -10.87 10.40
C SER A 439 3.33 -10.96 9.38
N LEU A 440 3.62 -11.43 8.16
CA LEU A 440 2.58 -11.67 7.17
C LEU A 440 1.43 -12.51 7.74
N SER A 441 1.77 -13.58 8.45
CA SER A 441 0.78 -14.44 9.11
C SER A 441 -0.02 -13.71 10.19
N ASP A 442 0.61 -12.85 11.00
CA ASP A 442 -0.12 -12.10 12.04
C ASP A 442 -1.09 -11.09 11.43
N VAL A 443 -0.65 -10.40 10.36
CA VAL A 443 -1.47 -9.41 9.63
C VAL A 443 -2.69 -10.06 9.00
N PHE A 444 -2.58 -11.30 8.50
CA PHE A 444 -3.69 -11.98 7.84
C PHE A 444 -4.39 -13.06 8.68
N GLY A 445 -4.02 -13.22 9.96
CA GLY A 445 -4.60 -14.23 10.85
C GLY A 445 -4.21 -15.68 10.53
N GLY A 446 -3.11 -15.86 9.81
CA GLY A 446 -2.59 -17.11 9.27
C GLY A 446 -1.83 -16.84 7.97
N PHE A 447 -1.02 -17.80 7.51
CA PHE A 447 -0.36 -17.67 6.21
C PHE A 447 -1.43 -17.72 5.10
N PRO A 448 -1.58 -16.68 4.27
CA PRO A 448 -2.66 -16.66 3.28
C PRO A 448 -2.40 -17.68 2.17
N SER A 449 -3.38 -18.54 1.87
CA SER A 449 -3.24 -19.60 0.86
C SER A 449 -3.11 -19.10 -0.58
N TRP A 450 -3.42 -17.83 -0.83
CA TRP A 450 -3.31 -17.13 -2.12
C TRP A 450 -1.95 -16.44 -2.30
N VAL A 451 -1.00 -16.70 -1.40
CA VAL A 451 0.38 -16.22 -1.45
C VAL A 451 1.33 -17.38 -1.65
N ASP A 452 2.30 -17.23 -2.53
CA ASP A 452 3.31 -18.24 -2.81
C ASP A 452 4.44 -18.15 -1.79
N SER A 453 4.52 -19.16 -0.92
CA SER A 453 5.46 -19.21 0.22
C SER A 453 6.94 -19.28 -0.18
N ALA A 454 7.25 -19.59 -1.44
CA ALA A 454 8.60 -19.49 -1.99
C ALA A 454 9.13 -18.03 -1.98
N TYR A 455 8.22 -17.06 -1.88
CA TYR A 455 8.49 -15.65 -1.70
C TYR A 455 8.10 -15.19 -0.29
N VAL A 456 8.43 -15.91 0.78
CA VAL A 456 8.33 -15.32 2.12
C VAL A 456 9.62 -15.62 2.85
N TYR A 457 10.29 -14.58 3.35
CA TYR A 457 11.55 -14.74 4.05
C TYR A 457 11.31 -15.51 5.37
N ASN A 458 11.97 -16.66 5.53
CA ASN A 458 11.98 -17.41 6.80
C ASN A 458 12.98 -16.79 7.79
#